data_AF-A0A6N2AL40-F1
#
_entry.id   AF-A0A6N2AL40-F1
#
_cell.length_a   1.000
_cell.length_b   1.000
_cell.length_c   1.000
_cell.angle_alpha   90.00
_cell.angle_beta   90.00
_cell.angle_gamma   90.00
#
_symmetry.space_group_name_H-M   'P 1'
#
loop_
_entity.id
_entity.type
_entity.pdbx_description
1 polymer ?
#
loop_
_entity_poly.entity_id
_entity_poly.type
_entity_poly.pdbx_seq_one_letter_code
_entity_poly.pdbx_strand_id
1 'polypeptide(L)'
;MENNNVILYVVAPTRAVLPQAKKLEDHLYNVYSAMTRSKELWDTLKKKYKAEDACFKKFVVAKFLHYKMVDSKTVGPQVQKLQLVFHNLIDKDMVVNEVFQVTTMIEKLPHSWNDFENYLKHKNKEMKLEDLLIRLKIEEDIKITKKKSHNISTLIGVNTIEEAPIKDKKIKK
;
A
#
# COMPACT_ATOMS: atom_id res chain seq x y z
N MET A 1 -7.91 63.65 23.81
CA MET A 1 -7.55 62.30 24.27
C MET A 1 -6.99 61.60 23.05
N GLU A 2 -5.74 61.94 22.68
CA GLU A 2 -4.51 61.22 23.09
C GLU A 2 -4.50 59.78 22.54
N ASN A 3 -3.48 59.26 21.86
CA ASN A 3 -2.19 59.78 21.47
C ASN A 3 -1.60 58.83 20.40
N ASN A 4 -1.06 59.42 19.34
CA ASN A 4 0.29 59.21 18.79
C ASN A 4 0.80 57.83 18.33
N ASN A 5 1.40 57.91 17.13
CA ASN A 5 2.69 57.36 16.71
C ASN A 5 2.76 55.85 16.41
N VAL A 6 2.89 55.43 15.14
CA VAL A 6 4.08 55.53 14.25
C VAL A 6 5.23 54.63 14.77
N ILE A 7 5.82 53.91 13.80
CA ILE A 7 7.19 53.35 13.74
C ILE A 7 7.29 51.81 13.79
N LEU A 8 7.21 51.25 12.59
CA LEU A 8 8.23 50.38 11.98
C LEU A 8 9.42 49.99 12.89
N TYR A 9 9.49 48.72 13.32
CA TYR A 9 10.77 48.09 13.64
C TYR A 9 10.97 46.83 12.81
N VAL A 10 11.97 46.95 11.94
CA VAL A 10 12.70 45.91 11.24
C VAL A 10 13.57 45.15 12.26
N VAL A 11 14.00 43.92 11.91
CA VAL A 11 15.17 43.16 12.42
C VAL A 11 14.93 42.19 13.60
N ALA A 12 14.77 40.90 13.29
CA ALA A 12 15.77 39.84 13.57
C ALA A 12 15.22 38.43 13.23
N PRO A 13 15.99 37.56 12.54
CA PRO A 13 15.58 36.18 12.26
C PRO A 13 15.84 35.32 13.50
N THR A 14 14.80 34.95 14.24
CA THR A 14 14.98 33.98 15.32
C THR A 14 15.09 32.58 14.72
N ARG A 15 16.34 32.21 14.45
CA ARG A 15 16.83 30.85 14.18
C ARG A 15 16.51 29.97 15.39
N ALA A 16 15.25 29.57 15.55
CA ALA A 16 14.90 28.45 16.40
C ALA A 16 15.29 27.16 15.64
N VAL A 17 16.57 26.80 15.71
CA VAL A 17 16.99 25.44 15.37
C VAL A 17 16.25 24.52 16.34
N LEU A 18 15.33 23.70 15.82
CA LEU A 18 14.57 22.74 16.63
C LEU A 18 15.52 21.99 17.59
N PRO A 19 15.17 21.78 18.87
CA PRO A 19 16.05 21.13 19.85
C PRO A 19 16.58 19.76 19.40
N GLN A 20 15.83 19.06 18.55
CA GLN A 20 16.23 17.80 17.93
C GLN A 20 17.34 17.97 16.87
N ALA A 21 17.29 19.07 16.10
CA ALA A 21 18.30 19.39 15.09
C ALA A 21 19.62 19.83 15.75
N LYS A 22 19.57 20.62 16.84
CA LYS A 22 20.76 21.05 17.58
C LYS A 22 21.45 19.87 18.30
N LYS A 23 20.66 18.96 18.89
CA LYS A 23 21.18 17.74 19.53
C LYS A 23 21.85 16.78 18.53
N LEU A 24 21.34 16.72 17.30
CA LEU A 24 21.93 15.93 16.23
C LEU A 24 23.25 16.56 15.73
N GLU A 25 23.27 17.89 15.61
CA GLU A 25 24.44 18.70 15.23
C GLU A 25 25.59 18.52 16.23
N ASP A 26 25.32 18.61 17.53
CA ASP A 26 26.31 18.45 18.61
C ASP A 26 26.88 17.01 18.66
N HIS A 27 26.05 15.98 18.42
CA HIS A 27 26.50 14.60 18.41
C HIS A 27 27.36 14.27 17.18
N LEU A 28 26.99 14.77 16.00
CA LEU A 28 27.82 14.64 14.80
C LEU A 28 29.14 15.38 14.97
N TYR A 29 29.12 16.60 15.50
CA TYR A 29 30.33 17.37 15.76
C TYR A 29 31.27 16.64 16.72
N ASN A 30 30.78 16.11 17.83
CA ASN A 30 31.63 15.38 18.78
C ASN A 30 32.23 14.08 18.22
N VAL A 31 31.47 13.33 17.41
CA VAL A 31 31.96 12.06 16.83
C VAL A 31 32.99 12.30 15.72
N TYR A 32 32.85 13.39 14.96
CA TYR A 32 33.62 13.62 13.75
C TYR A 32 34.65 14.77 13.85
N SER A 33 34.65 15.56 14.93
CA SER A 33 35.62 16.66 15.16
C SER A 33 37.07 16.19 15.29
N ALA A 34 37.30 14.91 15.62
CA ALA A 34 38.62 14.30 15.62
C ALA A 34 39.20 14.06 14.21
N MET A 35 38.38 14.13 13.15
CA MET A 35 38.85 13.99 11.78
C MET A 35 39.36 15.33 11.23
N THR A 36 40.66 15.43 11.08
CA THR A 36 41.35 16.63 10.56
C THR A 36 41.29 16.75 9.02
N ARG A 37 40.93 15.67 8.31
CA ARG A 37 40.83 15.66 6.85
C ARG A 37 39.39 15.52 6.38
N SER A 38 38.93 16.52 5.62
CA SER A 38 37.62 16.52 4.97
C SER A 38 37.36 15.26 4.12
N LYS A 39 38.40 14.75 3.43
CA LYS A 39 38.30 13.51 2.65
C LYS A 39 37.99 12.28 3.52
N GLU A 40 38.66 12.14 4.65
CA GLU A 40 38.46 11.02 5.58
C GLU A 40 37.09 11.07 6.25
N LEU A 41 36.63 12.29 6.58
CA LEU A 41 35.28 12.53 7.07
C LEU A 41 34.22 12.11 6.03
N TRP A 42 34.37 12.57 4.79
CA TRP A 42 33.47 12.23 3.69
C TRP A 42 33.45 10.72 3.42
N ASP A 43 34.62 10.06 3.37
CA ASP A 43 34.72 8.62 3.14
C ASP A 43 34.10 7.81 4.30
N THR A 44 34.24 8.28 5.55
CA THR A 44 33.65 7.63 6.73
C THR A 44 32.14 7.77 6.77
N LEU A 45 31.61 8.97 6.52
CA LEU A 45 30.17 9.21 6.39
C LEU A 45 29.60 8.36 5.26
N LYS A 46 30.24 8.40 4.08
CA LYS A 46 29.85 7.60 2.92
C LYS A 46 29.83 6.11 3.25
N LYS A 47 30.81 5.59 4.01
CA LYS A 47 30.83 4.19 4.46
C LYS A 47 29.67 3.86 5.41
N LYS A 48 29.39 4.72 6.39
CA LYS A 48 28.32 4.53 7.38
C LYS A 48 26.93 4.54 6.72
N TYR A 49 26.66 5.55 5.89
CA TYR A 49 25.38 5.66 5.19
C TYR A 49 25.21 4.60 4.09
N LYS A 50 26.29 4.15 3.43
CA LYS A 50 26.23 2.99 2.51
C LYS A 50 25.82 1.70 3.22
N ALA A 51 26.30 1.45 4.44
CA ALA A 51 25.94 0.26 5.21
C ALA A 51 24.48 0.32 5.70
N GLU A 52 24.02 1.50 6.10
CA GLU A 52 22.63 1.76 6.50
C GLU A 52 21.66 1.61 5.32
N ASP A 53 22.03 2.14 4.15
CA ASP A 53 21.25 1.95 2.92
C ASP A 53 21.20 0.48 2.51
N ALA A 54 22.31 -0.27 2.59
CA ALA A 54 22.31 -1.71 2.34
C ALA A 54 21.40 -2.49 3.31
N CYS A 55 21.33 -2.08 4.59
CA CYS A 55 20.39 -2.64 5.56
C CYS A 55 18.93 -2.36 5.17
N PHE A 56 18.65 -1.14 4.70
CA PHE A 56 17.32 -0.76 4.23
C PHE A 56 16.93 -1.54 2.96
N LYS A 57 17.84 -1.73 1.99
CA LYS A 57 17.61 -2.57 0.80
C LYS A 57 17.17 -3.98 1.19
N LYS A 58 17.90 -4.62 2.11
CA LYS A 58 17.55 -5.95 2.64
C LYS A 58 16.16 -5.98 3.27
N PHE A 59 15.79 -4.93 4.02
CA PHE A 59 14.47 -4.83 4.63
C PHE A 59 13.35 -4.73 3.58
N VAL A 60 13.50 -3.88 2.55
CA VAL A 60 12.49 -3.74 1.50
C VAL A 60 12.32 -5.06 0.73
N VAL A 61 13.42 -5.73 0.39
CA VAL A 61 13.40 -7.06 -0.25
C VAL A 61 12.71 -8.08 0.65
N ALA A 62 13.02 -8.12 1.95
CA ALA A 62 12.35 -9.01 2.88
C ALA A 62 10.84 -8.73 2.93
N LYS A 63 10.43 -7.46 3.02
CA LYS A 63 9.02 -7.06 3.00
C LYS A 63 8.31 -7.53 1.72
N PHE A 64 8.95 -7.40 0.58
CA PHE A 64 8.46 -7.90 -0.71
C PHE A 64 8.27 -9.43 -0.72
N LEU A 65 9.30 -10.19 -0.32
CA LEU A 65 9.26 -11.64 -0.32
C LEU A 65 8.15 -12.20 0.58
N HIS A 66 8.01 -11.63 1.78
CA HIS A 66 7.00 -12.07 2.75
C HIS A 66 5.60 -11.54 2.47
N TYR A 67 5.44 -10.56 1.57
CA TYR A 67 4.13 -10.06 1.20
C TYR A 67 3.28 -11.18 0.59
N LYS A 68 2.04 -11.35 1.04
CA LYS A 68 1.05 -12.26 0.46
C LYS A 68 -0.32 -11.63 0.62
N MET A 69 -1.16 -11.69 -0.40
CA MET A 69 -2.54 -11.25 -0.26
C MET A 69 -3.37 -12.34 0.43
N VAL A 70 -4.39 -11.92 1.16
CA VAL A 70 -5.26 -12.81 1.92
C VAL A 70 -6.72 -12.62 1.50
N ASP A 71 -7.49 -13.69 1.53
CA ASP A 71 -8.91 -13.71 1.11
C ASP A 71 -9.83 -12.92 2.02
N SER A 72 -9.42 -12.67 3.28
CA SER A 72 -10.19 -11.92 4.26
C SER A 72 -10.26 -10.41 3.98
N LYS A 73 -9.51 -9.92 3.00
CA LYS A 73 -9.43 -8.51 2.62
C LYS A 73 -9.73 -8.35 1.14
N THR A 74 -10.22 -7.18 0.76
CA THR A 74 -10.34 -6.79 -0.65
C THR A 74 -8.96 -6.75 -1.31
N VAL A 75 -8.89 -7.12 -2.58
CA VAL A 75 -7.66 -7.14 -3.38
C VAL A 75 -7.19 -5.72 -3.69
N GLY A 76 -8.09 -4.76 -3.92
CA GLY A 76 -7.73 -3.37 -4.27
C GLY A 76 -6.69 -2.74 -3.32
N PRO A 77 -6.95 -2.63 -2.01
CA PRO A 77 -5.98 -2.09 -1.05
C PRO A 77 -4.70 -2.94 -0.92
N GLN A 78 -4.79 -4.24 -1.18
CA GLN A 78 -3.63 -5.13 -1.14
C GLN A 78 -2.74 -4.94 -2.38
N VAL A 79 -3.31 -4.68 -3.54
CA VAL A 79 -2.59 -4.32 -4.76
C VAL A 79 -1.83 -3.00 -4.56
N GLN A 80 -2.50 -1.97 -4.01
CA GLN A 80 -1.85 -0.69 -3.72
C GLN A 80 -0.65 -0.83 -2.76
N LYS A 81 -0.77 -1.68 -1.73
CA LYS A 81 0.35 -1.99 -0.84
C LYS A 81 1.52 -2.66 -1.55
N LEU A 82 1.24 -3.56 -2.49
CA LEU A 82 2.28 -4.21 -3.29
C LEU A 82 2.95 -3.22 -4.26
N GLN A 83 2.18 -2.33 -4.89
CA GLN A 83 2.72 -1.23 -5.72
C GLN A 83 3.67 -0.33 -4.92
N LEU A 84 3.31 0.00 -3.68
CA LEU A 84 4.19 0.76 -2.80
C LEU A 84 5.50 0.00 -2.50
N VAL A 85 5.45 -1.33 -2.39
CA VAL A 85 6.67 -2.13 -2.22
C VAL A 85 7.54 -2.08 -3.49
N PHE A 86 6.95 -2.18 -4.69
CA PHE A 86 7.71 -2.00 -5.93
C PHE A 86 8.36 -0.63 -6.04
N HIS A 87 7.62 0.43 -5.69
CA HIS A 87 8.16 1.79 -5.68
C HIS A 87 9.36 1.89 -4.73
N ASN A 88 9.26 1.36 -3.51
CA ASN A 88 10.38 1.34 -2.56
C ASN A 88 11.60 0.53 -3.07
N LEU A 89 11.40 -0.51 -3.89
CA LEU A 89 12.52 -1.26 -4.49
C LEU A 89 13.23 -0.41 -5.54
N ILE A 90 12.46 0.27 -6.40
CA ILE A 90 12.99 1.14 -7.46
C ILE A 90 13.73 2.34 -6.85
N ASP A 91 13.15 2.99 -5.83
CA ASP A 91 13.77 4.09 -5.07
C ASP A 91 15.06 3.68 -4.38
N LYS A 92 15.30 2.37 -4.25
CA LYS A 92 16.52 1.78 -3.68
C LYS A 92 17.47 1.25 -4.75
N ASP A 93 17.37 1.79 -5.96
CA ASP A 93 18.18 1.45 -7.13
C ASP A 93 18.08 -0.03 -7.53
N MET A 94 16.98 -0.71 -7.21
CA MET A 94 16.76 -2.08 -7.68
C MET A 94 16.10 -2.06 -9.05
N VAL A 95 16.62 -2.89 -9.96
CA VAL A 95 16.05 -3.04 -11.30
C VAL A 95 14.85 -3.98 -11.22
N VAL A 96 13.65 -3.41 -11.33
CA VAL A 96 12.38 -4.14 -11.32
C VAL A 96 11.64 -3.85 -12.62
N ASN A 97 11.66 -4.81 -13.57
CA ASN A 97 10.98 -4.64 -14.85
C ASN A 97 9.46 -4.86 -14.74
N GLU A 98 8.71 -4.39 -15.74
CA GLU A 98 7.24 -4.46 -15.75
C GLU A 98 6.71 -5.91 -15.75
N VAL A 99 7.33 -6.81 -16.53
CA VAL A 99 6.97 -8.23 -16.61
C VAL A 99 7.06 -8.90 -15.23
N PHE A 100 8.10 -8.58 -14.46
CA PHE A 100 8.29 -9.05 -13.10
C PHE A 100 7.19 -8.54 -12.16
N GLN A 101 6.81 -7.27 -12.28
CA GLN A 101 5.74 -6.69 -11.47
C GLN A 101 4.39 -7.36 -11.77
N VAL A 102 4.05 -7.52 -13.05
CA VAL A 102 2.82 -8.18 -13.51
C VAL A 102 2.77 -9.62 -13.02
N THR A 103 3.81 -10.40 -13.30
CA THR A 103 3.90 -11.82 -12.91
C THR A 103 3.80 -11.96 -11.39
N THR A 104 4.56 -11.16 -10.65
CA THR A 104 4.52 -11.22 -9.18
C THR A 104 3.14 -10.84 -8.65
N MET A 105 2.49 -9.82 -9.19
CA MET A 105 1.19 -9.39 -8.69
C MET A 105 0.13 -10.47 -8.87
N ILE A 106 0.18 -11.20 -10.00
CA ILE A 106 -0.68 -12.36 -10.27
C ILE A 106 -0.39 -13.48 -9.26
N GLU A 107 0.88 -13.87 -9.08
CA GLU A 107 1.29 -14.92 -8.14
C GLU A 107 0.99 -14.59 -6.67
N LYS A 108 0.86 -13.31 -6.33
CA LYS A 108 0.54 -12.84 -4.97
C LYS A 108 -0.96 -12.80 -4.72
N LEU A 109 -1.82 -13.07 -5.70
CA LEU A 109 -3.27 -13.01 -5.54
C LEU A 109 -3.77 -14.01 -4.49
N PRO A 110 -4.88 -13.71 -3.79
CA PRO A 110 -5.51 -14.63 -2.85
C PRO A 110 -6.01 -15.90 -3.55
N HIS A 111 -6.14 -17.01 -2.82
CA HIS A 111 -6.56 -18.29 -3.39
C HIS A 111 -7.96 -18.23 -4.03
N SER A 112 -8.87 -17.40 -3.50
CA SER A 112 -10.21 -17.19 -4.09
C SER A 112 -10.20 -16.51 -5.46
N TRP A 113 -9.03 -16.16 -6.00
CA TRP A 113 -8.82 -15.58 -7.33
C TRP A 113 -8.22 -16.54 -8.36
N ASN A 114 -8.09 -17.84 -8.03
CA ASN A 114 -7.49 -18.85 -8.92
C ASN A 114 -8.15 -18.91 -10.32
N ASP A 115 -9.48 -18.78 -10.41
CA ASP A 115 -10.17 -18.76 -11.71
C ASP A 115 -9.74 -17.57 -12.58
N PHE A 116 -9.55 -16.41 -11.95
CA PHE A 116 -9.09 -15.20 -12.62
C PHE A 116 -7.61 -15.31 -13.02
N GLU A 117 -6.79 -15.90 -12.16
CA GLU A 117 -5.39 -16.21 -12.46
C GLU A 117 -5.28 -17.12 -13.70
N ASN A 118 -6.08 -18.18 -13.76
CA ASN A 118 -6.14 -19.08 -14.92
C ASN A 118 -6.62 -18.34 -16.17
N TYR A 119 -7.62 -17.47 -16.06
CA TYR A 119 -8.05 -16.60 -17.15
C TYR A 119 -6.91 -15.73 -17.69
N LEU A 120 -6.10 -15.13 -16.81
CA LEU A 120 -4.94 -14.32 -17.23
C LEU A 120 -3.88 -15.17 -17.95
N LYS A 121 -3.61 -16.38 -17.45
CA LYS A 121 -2.67 -17.34 -18.07
C LYS A 121 -3.10 -17.71 -19.50
N HIS A 122 -4.39 -17.96 -19.73
CA HIS A 122 -4.90 -18.34 -21.05
C HIS A 122 -5.00 -17.16 -22.04
N LYS A 123 -5.03 -15.92 -21.55
CA LYS A 123 -5.18 -14.73 -22.41
C LYS A 123 -3.92 -14.37 -23.21
N ASN A 124 -2.78 -15.01 -22.90
CA ASN A 124 -1.51 -15.10 -23.65
C ASN A 124 -1.15 -13.92 -24.58
N LYS A 125 -1.36 -12.70 -24.11
CA LYS A 125 -0.89 -11.46 -24.71
C LYS A 125 -0.05 -10.75 -23.66
N GLU A 126 1.08 -10.18 -24.09
CA GLU A 126 1.88 -9.30 -23.25
C GLU A 126 0.95 -8.26 -22.60
N MET A 127 0.89 -8.27 -21.27
CA MET A 127 -0.03 -7.47 -20.47
C MET A 127 0.77 -6.42 -19.72
N LYS A 128 0.38 -5.15 -19.88
CA LYS A 128 0.94 -4.04 -19.11
C LYS A 128 0.43 -4.07 -17.68
N LEU A 129 1.19 -3.46 -16.78
CA LEU A 129 0.79 -3.34 -15.37
C LEU A 129 -0.54 -2.61 -15.23
N GLU A 130 -0.74 -1.52 -15.97
CA GLU A 130 -1.98 -0.74 -15.96
C GLU A 130 -3.19 -1.58 -16.40
N ASP A 131 -3.03 -2.38 -17.45
CA ASP A 131 -4.08 -3.28 -17.92
C ASP A 131 -4.47 -4.30 -16.85
N LEU A 132 -3.48 -4.84 -16.13
CA LEU A 132 -3.74 -5.78 -15.03
C LEU A 132 -4.49 -5.09 -13.89
N LEU A 133 -4.10 -3.88 -13.50
CA LEU A 133 -4.77 -3.13 -12.42
C LEU A 133 -6.24 -2.86 -12.73
N ILE A 134 -6.55 -2.46 -13.97
CA ILE A 134 -7.93 -2.23 -14.42
C ILE A 134 -8.73 -3.54 -14.34
N ARG A 135 -8.16 -4.65 -14.81
CA ARG A 135 -8.83 -5.97 -14.76
C ARG A 135 -9.08 -6.44 -13.32
N LEU A 136 -8.10 -6.26 -12.44
CA LEU A 136 -8.25 -6.59 -11.01
C LEU A 136 -9.38 -5.79 -10.38
N LYS A 137 -9.50 -4.50 -10.71
CA LYS A 137 -10.56 -3.66 -10.18
C LYS A 137 -11.95 -4.12 -10.64
N ILE A 138 -12.10 -4.43 -11.94
CA ILE A 138 -13.36 -4.93 -12.51
C ILE A 138 -13.76 -6.27 -11.89
N GLU A 139 -12.83 -7.22 -11.80
CA GLU A 139 -13.10 -8.54 -11.22
C GLU A 139 -13.47 -8.46 -9.74
N GLU A 140 -12.83 -7.55 -8.99
CA GLU A 140 -13.17 -7.31 -7.59
C GLU A 140 -14.62 -6.83 -7.45
N ASP A 141 -15.04 -5.86 -8.26
CA ASP A 141 -16.40 -5.33 -8.25
C ASP A 141 -17.43 -6.42 -8.65
N ILE A 142 -17.09 -7.31 -9.59
CA ILE A 142 -17.89 -8.49 -9.95
C ILE A 142 -18.02 -9.47 -8.75
N LYS A 143 -16.92 -9.77 -8.05
CA LYS A 143 -16.96 -10.65 -6.88
C LYS A 143 -17.79 -10.06 -5.73
N ILE A 144 -17.70 -8.74 -5.52
CA ILE A 144 -18.50 -8.04 -4.50
C ILE A 144 -19.99 -8.12 -4.82
N THR A 145 -20.38 -7.90 -6.09
CA THR A 145 -21.80 -7.96 -6.50
C THR A 145 -22.37 -9.37 -6.41
N LYS A 146 -21.61 -10.40 -6.81
CA LYS A 146 -22.00 -11.82 -6.65
C LYS A 146 -22.18 -12.23 -5.19
N LYS A 147 -21.31 -11.78 -4.28
CA LYS A 147 -21.47 -12.06 -2.84
C LYS A 147 -22.74 -11.43 -2.28
N LYS A 148 -23.08 -10.21 -2.69
CA LYS A 148 -24.31 -9.54 -2.26
C LYS A 148 -25.56 -10.27 -2.75
N SER A 149 -25.62 -10.67 -4.02
CA SER A 149 -26.78 -11.40 -4.55
C SER A 149 -26.96 -12.76 -3.88
N HIS A 150 -25.87 -13.49 -3.63
CA HIS A 150 -25.93 -14.77 -2.92
C HIS A 150 -26.47 -14.62 -1.50
N ASN A 151 -26.00 -13.61 -0.76
CA ASN A 151 -26.50 -13.34 0.60
C ASN A 151 -28.01 -12.99 0.61
N ILE A 152 -28.48 -12.23 -0.39
CA ILE A 152 -29.91 -11.91 -0.53
C ILE A 152 -30.73 -13.17 -0.82
N SER A 153 -30.26 -14.03 -1.74
CA SER A 153 -30.90 -15.31 -2.06
C SER A 153 -31.03 -16.22 -0.83
N THR A 154 -29.96 -16.33 -0.03
CA THR A 154 -29.97 -17.13 1.20
C THR A 154 -30.92 -16.58 2.26
N LEU A 155 -31.05 -15.26 2.40
CA LEU A 155 -32.00 -14.65 3.33
C LEU A 155 -33.46 -14.86 2.90
N ILE A 156 -33.75 -14.76 1.59
CA ILE A 156 -35.10 -14.96 1.06
C ILE A 156 -35.51 -16.44 1.19
N GLY A 157 -34.59 -17.38 0.94
CA GLY A 157 -34.87 -18.81 1.06
C GLY A 157 -35.16 -19.33 2.48
N VAL A 158 -34.89 -18.52 3.51
CA VAL A 158 -35.17 -18.87 4.92
C VAL A 158 -36.60 -18.47 5.36
N ASN A 159 -37.28 -17.59 4.61
CA ASN A 159 -38.59 -17.05 5.01
C ASN A 159 -39.81 -17.66 4.30
N THR A 160 -39.66 -18.71 3.49
CA THR A 160 -40.82 -19.39 2.89
C THR A 160 -41.34 -20.46 3.85
N ILE A 161 -42.13 -20.04 4.85
CA ILE A 161 -42.97 -20.95 5.64
C ILE A 161 -44.09 -21.42 4.72
N GLU A 162 -44.17 -22.74 4.55
CA GLU A 162 -45.19 -23.47 3.83
C GLU A 162 -46.58 -23.19 4.44
N GLU A 163 -47.35 -22.27 3.86
CA GLU A 163 -48.77 -22.14 4.19
C GLU A 163 -49.54 -23.30 3.55
N ALA A 164 -49.99 -24.23 4.40
CA ALA A 164 -50.83 -25.35 4.02
C ALA A 164 -52.16 -24.89 3.38
N PRO A 165 -52.71 -25.62 2.40
CA PRO A 165 -53.92 -25.20 1.70
C PRO A 165 -55.17 -25.33 2.59
N ILE A 166 -55.89 -24.22 2.73
CA ILE A 166 -57.21 -24.15 3.37
C ILE A 166 -58.20 -24.95 2.52
N LYS A 167 -58.81 -25.99 3.12
CA LYS A 167 -59.86 -26.81 2.48
C LYS A 167 -61.20 -26.07 2.50
N ASP A 168 -61.71 -25.74 1.32
CA ASP A 168 -63.08 -25.24 1.12
C ASP A 168 -64.13 -26.26 1.60
N LYS A 169 -64.93 -25.89 2.60
CA LYS A 169 -66.14 -26.63 2.99
C LYS A 169 -67.32 -26.17 2.14
N LYS A 170 -67.80 -27.07 1.27
CA LYS A 170 -69.06 -26.97 0.52
C LYS A 170 -70.24 -26.65 1.43
N ILE A 171 -70.94 -25.55 1.13
CA ILE A 171 -72.33 -25.34 1.54
C ILE A 171 -73.21 -25.95 0.45
N LYS A 172 -73.99 -26.99 0.77
CA LYS A 172 -75.11 -27.48 -0.06
C LYS A 172 -76.41 -27.06 0.59
N LYS A 173 -77.29 -26.44 -0.21
CA LYS A 173 -78.73 -26.30 0.04
C LYS A 173 -79.40 -27.67 0.12
#